data_AF-A0AAU7ZMZ3-F1
#
_entry.id   AF-A0AAU7ZMZ3-F1
#
_cell.length_a   1.000
_cell.length_b   1.000
_cell.length_c   1.000
_cell.angle_alpha   90.00
_cell.angle_beta   90.00
_cell.angle_gamma   90.00
#
_symmetry.space_group_name_H-M   'P 1'
#
loop_
_entity.id
_entity.type
_entity.pdbx_description
1 polymer ?
#
loop_
_entity_poly.entity_id
_entity_poly.type
_entity_poly.pdbx_seq_one_letter_code
_entity_poly.pdbx_strand_id
1 'polypeptide(L)'
;MHLAAIEAKGTTQSRSHQNPVRPRAHVLRSKLSLAAILAVLAPGLGLISGCGNNYRPVVSAINPVGPAAQPQKFAVAISSTGTPANPTPGLLTFVDFSGDTILITANVGVDPYYLILNGGNTTTTSTSGTTVASTASLGFTLNSDHTFTSFDIDTTLLTSQILQTTLLPGANPVAILPAGISTFVTDPTINPGQGNISQFTGTPLALRQQLNPAPPIAPCPASTPFTPVYTVGIPNAPRVYAISKPVGSGCVGQVSTIETSSNTIDPTALPVGLNPVYGVMSGDGKRAFILNQGDGTVSVINVQTNALDIVPTTPPGTTNPIALCIAPACTNPATVNPLWADFAPVRNELLVANAGDGVNPGSLSVISIPLCSATAQVGNPNCDLTNPVDAIGFGTVVATVPVGVNPVMVGVLQDTGNSRAYVINSGNPNLPCAAPGAAVTAATTTCSVSVINLSTNTVTATIPLPLSISTNASTPAKNGHPNYIAVTSGTPTGKVYVVSPDSNFMTVIRTDIDVIDTTVALQGAGVAVRITQP
;
A
#
# COMPACT_ATOMS: atom_id res chain seq x y z
N MET A 1 -10.10 38.03 30.50
CA MET A 1 -9.78 39.47 30.52
C MET A 1 -9.03 39.79 31.82
N HIS A 2 -8.06 40.70 31.77
CA HIS A 2 -7.48 41.47 32.90
C HIS A 2 -6.45 40.83 33.86
N LEU A 3 -5.22 41.34 33.74
CA LEU A 3 -4.25 41.89 34.73
C LEU A 3 -4.05 41.30 36.16
N ALA A 4 -2.76 41.24 36.51
CA ALA A 4 -2.10 41.67 37.76
C ALA A 4 -1.64 40.63 38.82
N ALA A 5 -0.52 41.01 39.45
CA ALA A 5 0.41 40.28 40.32
C ALA A 5 0.01 40.20 41.80
N ILE A 6 0.71 39.36 42.59
CA ILE A 6 1.46 39.70 43.84
C ILE A 6 1.95 38.43 44.56
N GLU A 7 3.17 38.55 45.10
CA GLU A 7 3.98 37.62 45.89
C GLU A 7 3.44 37.26 47.30
N ALA A 8 3.92 36.13 47.83
CA ALA A 8 4.72 36.00 49.08
C ALA A 8 4.48 34.60 49.70
N LYS A 9 5.34 33.90 50.45
CA LYS A 9 6.76 33.91 50.87
C LYS A 9 6.80 33.08 52.18
N GLY A 10 7.83 32.24 52.36
CA GLY A 10 8.27 31.69 53.67
C GLY A 10 7.53 30.42 54.12
N THR A 11 8.15 29.41 54.73
CA THR A 11 9.42 29.39 55.49
C THR A 11 9.82 27.94 55.83
N THR A 12 11.11 27.59 55.65
CA THR A 12 12.07 26.89 56.58
C THR A 12 11.58 25.74 57.48
N GLN A 13 12.31 24.63 57.75
CA GLN A 13 13.73 24.48 58.20
C GLN A 13 14.07 22.97 58.34
N SER A 14 15.29 22.47 58.08
CA SER A 14 16.27 21.97 59.09
C SER A 14 17.43 21.25 58.35
N ARG A 15 18.68 21.76 58.29
CA ARG A 15 19.89 21.44 59.10
C ARG A 15 20.25 19.93 59.20
N SER A 16 21.51 19.45 59.22
CA SER A 16 22.88 20.01 59.13
C SER A 16 23.92 18.87 59.21
N HIS A 17 25.11 19.00 58.59
CA HIS A 17 26.43 18.52 59.07
C HIS A 17 27.50 19.26 58.22
N GLN A 18 28.23 20.28 58.73
CA GLN A 18 29.51 20.25 59.49
C GLN A 18 30.58 19.33 58.87
N ASN A 19 31.85 19.69 58.63
CA ASN A 19 32.66 20.90 58.87
C ASN A 19 34.03 20.78 58.10
N PRO A 20 34.98 21.73 58.20
CA PRO A 20 35.91 22.17 57.12
C PRO A 20 37.40 21.91 57.44
N VAL A 21 38.34 22.43 56.63
CA VAL A 21 39.57 23.19 57.05
C VAL A 21 40.27 23.84 55.81
N ARG A 22 40.83 25.03 56.07
CA ARG A 22 41.47 26.12 55.29
C ARG A 22 43.01 25.91 55.14
N PRO A 23 43.89 26.89 54.75
CA PRO A 23 43.84 27.99 53.76
C PRO A 23 45.20 28.30 53.03
N ARG A 24 45.19 29.40 52.24
CA ARG A 24 46.21 30.47 52.08
C ARG A 24 47.41 30.36 51.11
N ALA A 25 47.37 31.33 50.19
CA ALA A 25 48.39 32.04 49.40
C ALA A 25 49.85 32.11 49.87
N HIS A 26 50.77 32.23 48.90
CA HIS A 26 52.03 33.02 48.91
C HIS A 26 52.55 33.14 47.44
N VAL A 27 52.83 34.35 46.88
CA VAL A 27 54.16 35.03 46.76
C VAL A 27 55.06 34.40 45.65
N LEU A 28 55.83 35.05 44.77
CA LEU A 28 56.28 36.41 44.41
C LEU A 28 57.17 36.25 43.13
N ARG A 29 57.43 37.35 42.38
CA ARG A 29 58.72 37.70 41.68
C ARG A 29 59.21 36.81 40.50
N SER A 30 60.01 37.26 39.51
CA SER A 30 60.59 38.56 39.13
C SER A 30 61.33 38.48 37.77
N LYS A 31 61.32 39.59 37.02
CA LYS A 31 62.46 40.35 36.41
C LYS A 31 63.39 39.81 35.30
N LEU A 32 63.52 40.70 34.29
CA LEU A 32 64.68 41.11 33.45
C LEU A 32 65.19 40.16 32.35
N SER A 33 65.41 40.62 31.10
CA SER A 33 66.57 41.47 30.73
C SER A 33 66.38 42.28 29.44
N LEU A 34 67.21 43.31 29.27
CA LEU A 34 67.14 44.48 28.38
C LEU A 34 68.52 44.68 27.69
N ALA A 35 68.56 45.07 26.40
CA ALA A 35 69.64 45.83 25.72
C ALA A 35 69.19 46.11 24.25
N ALA A 36 68.95 47.34 23.76
CA ALA A 36 69.83 48.50 23.46
C ALA A 36 70.73 48.26 22.22
N ILE A 37 70.99 49.16 21.23
CA ILE A 37 70.68 50.57 20.91
C ILE A 37 71.32 50.91 19.50
N LEU A 38 70.82 51.95 18.78
CA LEU A 38 71.43 52.76 17.65
C LEU A 38 71.66 52.08 16.27
N ALA A 39 71.69 52.72 15.09
CA ALA A 39 71.18 53.93 14.40
C ALA A 39 71.92 54.00 13.02
N VAL A 40 71.35 54.66 11.99
CA VAL A 40 72.01 55.50 10.92
C VAL A 40 71.17 55.57 9.62
N LEU A 41 71.16 56.76 9.01
CA LEU A 41 70.39 57.27 7.86
C LEU A 41 70.89 56.86 6.45
N ALA A 42 69.92 56.68 5.52
CA ALA A 42 69.83 57.11 4.09
C ALA A 42 70.89 56.69 3.03
N PRO A 43 70.68 56.98 1.71
CA PRO A 43 69.66 56.48 0.77
C PRO A 43 70.31 55.79 -0.49
N GLY A 44 69.56 55.04 -1.30
CA GLY A 44 70.11 54.47 -2.55
C GLY A 44 69.06 53.94 -3.52
N LEU A 45 69.00 54.54 -4.72
CA LEU A 45 68.21 54.10 -5.87
C LEU A 45 68.71 52.77 -6.44
N GLY A 46 67.80 51.98 -7.02
CA GLY A 46 68.09 51.26 -8.28
C GLY A 46 67.96 49.74 -8.29
N LEU A 47 66.75 49.29 -8.63
CA LEU A 47 66.38 48.13 -9.46
C LEU A 47 66.46 46.68 -8.91
N ILE A 48 65.45 45.94 -9.37
CA ILE A 48 65.38 44.51 -9.77
C ILE A 48 64.44 43.62 -8.93
N SER A 49 63.50 43.01 -9.68
CA SER A 49 62.62 41.87 -9.41
C SER A 49 61.32 42.13 -8.63
N GLY A 50 60.25 42.32 -9.41
CA GLY A 50 58.90 42.05 -8.95
C GLY A 50 58.70 40.55 -8.80
N CYS A 51 58.52 40.09 -7.56
CA CYS A 51 57.83 38.83 -7.29
C CYS A 51 56.34 39.14 -7.25
N GLY A 52 55.65 38.89 -8.36
CA GLY A 52 54.19 38.90 -8.39
C GLY A 52 53.65 37.83 -7.45
N ASN A 53 52.79 38.22 -6.51
CA ASN A 53 51.91 37.27 -5.85
C ASN A 53 50.94 36.72 -6.92
N ASN A 54 51.30 35.60 -7.55
CA ASN A 54 50.38 34.82 -8.35
C ASN A 54 49.24 34.37 -7.42
N TYR A 55 48.11 35.06 -7.51
CA TYR A 55 46.86 34.64 -6.89
C TYR A 55 46.45 33.34 -7.56
N ARG A 56 46.74 32.21 -6.91
CA ARG A 56 46.23 30.90 -7.35
C ARG A 56 44.90 30.73 -6.62
N PRO A 57 43.73 30.89 -7.27
CA PRO A 57 42.48 30.61 -6.61
C PRO A 57 42.47 29.13 -6.20
N VAL A 58 42.47 28.89 -4.89
CA VAL A 58 42.11 27.59 -4.37
C VAL A 58 40.60 27.51 -4.50
N VAL A 59 40.15 26.89 -5.59
CA VAL A 59 38.79 26.35 -5.65
C VAL A 59 38.78 25.19 -4.68
N SER A 60 38.46 25.45 -3.41
CA SER A 60 37.93 24.39 -2.57
C SER A 60 36.65 23.96 -3.27
N ALA A 61 36.64 22.76 -3.84
CA ALA A 61 35.38 22.16 -4.26
C ALA A 61 34.50 22.17 -3.01
N ILE A 62 33.50 23.07 -3.00
CA ILE A 62 32.33 22.82 -2.19
C ILE A 62 31.85 21.50 -2.78
N ASN A 63 32.06 20.40 -2.06
CA ASN A 63 31.40 19.16 -2.44
C ASN A 63 29.95 19.57 -2.67
N PRO A 64 29.39 19.41 -3.89
CA PRO A 64 27.98 19.58 -4.04
C PRO A 64 27.39 18.52 -3.12
N VAL A 65 27.00 18.94 -1.93
CA VAL A 65 25.95 18.27 -1.21
C VAL A 65 24.76 18.48 -2.11
N GLY A 66 24.61 17.54 -3.04
CA GLY A 66 23.36 17.38 -3.76
C GLY A 66 22.23 17.31 -2.74
N PRO A 67 20.98 17.44 -3.20
CA PRO A 67 19.84 17.13 -2.34
C PRO A 67 20.13 15.85 -1.57
N ALA A 68 19.78 15.81 -0.28
CA ALA A 68 19.93 14.59 0.51
C ALA A 68 19.40 13.40 -0.30
N ALA A 69 20.12 12.27 -0.25
CA ALA A 69 19.73 11.06 -0.95
C ALA A 69 18.24 10.81 -0.68
N GLN A 70 17.43 10.85 -1.73
CA GLN A 70 16.00 10.63 -1.59
C GLN A 70 15.80 9.18 -1.14
N PRO A 71 14.80 8.89 -0.28
CA PRO A 71 14.45 7.51 0.03
C PRO A 71 14.21 6.73 -1.26
N GLN A 72 14.87 5.59 -1.40
CA GLN A 72 14.73 4.77 -2.59
C GLN A 72 13.33 4.16 -2.61
N LYS A 73 12.66 4.29 -3.75
CA LYS A 73 11.30 3.83 -3.95
C LYS A 73 11.25 3.01 -5.22
N PHE A 74 10.65 1.83 -5.14
CA PHE A 74 10.63 0.88 -6.25
C PHE A 74 9.21 0.57 -6.66
N ALA A 75 8.98 0.51 -7.96
CA ALA A 75 7.90 -0.29 -8.52
C ALA A 75 8.40 -1.72 -8.71
N VAL A 76 7.69 -2.67 -8.11
CA VAL A 76 7.98 -4.10 -8.15
C VAL A 76 6.90 -4.77 -8.98
N ALA A 77 7.27 -5.25 -10.17
CA ALA A 77 6.37 -5.93 -11.08
C ALA A 77 6.70 -7.41 -11.18
N ILE A 78 5.68 -8.25 -11.33
CA ILE A 78 5.82 -9.65 -11.74
C ILE A 78 5.20 -9.86 -13.11
N SER A 79 5.78 -10.78 -13.86
CA SER A 79 5.32 -11.15 -15.20
C SER A 79 5.38 -12.67 -15.41
N SER A 80 4.46 -13.20 -16.20
CA SER A 80 4.49 -14.58 -16.68
C SER A 80 5.24 -14.62 -18.02
N THR A 81 6.14 -15.57 -18.16
CA THR A 81 6.90 -15.82 -19.38
C THR A 81 6.36 -17.02 -20.16
N GLY A 82 5.46 -17.79 -19.53
CA GLY A 82 4.95 -19.06 -20.01
C GLY A 82 3.54 -18.96 -20.52
N THR A 83 2.95 -20.12 -20.75
CA THR A 83 1.52 -20.25 -21.04
C THR A 83 0.96 -21.36 -20.15
N PRO A 84 -0.36 -21.41 -19.92
CA PRO A 84 -0.96 -22.52 -19.19
C PRO A 84 -0.62 -23.91 -19.75
N ALA A 85 -0.33 -24.01 -21.06
CA ALA A 85 0.08 -25.25 -21.71
C ALA A 85 1.58 -25.56 -21.59
N ASN A 86 2.42 -24.54 -21.40
CA ASN A 86 3.87 -24.65 -21.26
C ASN A 86 4.30 -23.68 -20.15
N PRO A 87 4.14 -24.08 -18.88
CA PRO A 87 4.36 -23.18 -17.77
C PRO A 87 5.86 -23.00 -17.53
N THR A 88 6.30 -21.76 -17.32
CA THR A 88 7.71 -21.42 -17.10
C THR A 88 7.87 -20.52 -15.86
N PRO A 89 9.07 -20.45 -15.26
CA PRO A 89 9.36 -19.49 -14.20
C PRO A 89 8.99 -18.07 -14.62
N GLY A 90 8.23 -17.37 -13.78
CA GLY A 90 7.93 -15.96 -13.99
C GLY A 90 9.14 -15.07 -13.73
N LEU A 91 8.99 -13.78 -14.02
CA LEU A 91 10.02 -12.78 -13.81
C LEU A 91 9.56 -11.68 -12.87
N LEU A 92 10.40 -11.37 -11.90
CA LEU A 92 10.34 -10.21 -11.02
C LEU A 92 11.17 -9.08 -11.64
N THR A 93 10.62 -7.87 -11.73
CA THR A 93 11.29 -6.68 -12.25
C THR A 93 11.20 -5.55 -11.24
N PHE A 94 12.35 -5.03 -10.80
CA PHE A 94 12.41 -3.83 -9.96
C PHE A 94 12.71 -2.63 -10.84
N VAL A 95 11.88 -1.60 -10.69
CA VAL A 95 11.98 -0.35 -11.43
C VAL A 95 12.17 0.78 -10.43
N ASP A 96 13.22 1.57 -10.63
CA ASP A 96 13.47 2.77 -9.84
C ASP A 96 12.38 3.81 -10.10
N PHE A 97 11.80 4.36 -9.04
CA PHE A 97 10.80 5.41 -9.15
C PHE A 97 11.36 6.70 -9.78
N SER A 98 12.63 7.05 -9.55
CA SER A 98 13.17 8.34 -10.00
C SER A 98 13.33 8.42 -11.51
N GLY A 99 13.80 7.34 -12.14
CA GLY A 99 14.10 7.29 -13.57
C GLY A 99 13.31 6.28 -14.40
N ASP A 100 12.42 5.50 -13.79
CA ASP A 100 11.74 4.35 -14.41
C ASP A 100 12.71 3.33 -15.04
N THR A 101 13.93 3.25 -14.51
CA THR A 101 14.97 2.34 -14.97
C THR A 101 14.83 0.99 -14.28
N ILE A 102 14.92 -0.09 -15.06
CA ILE A 102 15.01 -1.44 -14.52
C ILE A 102 16.34 -1.59 -13.77
N LEU A 103 16.25 -1.93 -12.48
CA LEU A 103 17.41 -2.19 -11.62
C LEU A 103 17.76 -3.67 -11.59
N ILE A 104 16.74 -4.53 -11.46
CA ILE A 104 16.89 -5.98 -11.37
C ILE A 104 15.81 -6.68 -12.16
N THR A 105 16.20 -7.81 -12.73
CA THR A 105 15.30 -8.89 -13.11
C THR A 105 15.74 -10.19 -12.44
N ALA A 106 14.81 -10.94 -11.84
CA ALA A 106 15.09 -12.23 -11.22
C ALA A 106 13.96 -13.23 -11.50
N ASN A 107 14.27 -14.53 -11.53
CA ASN A 107 13.23 -15.56 -11.74
C ASN A 107 12.47 -15.81 -10.44
N VAL A 108 11.15 -15.80 -10.52
CA VAL A 108 10.27 -16.27 -9.44
C VAL A 108 9.65 -17.62 -9.83
N GLY A 109 8.75 -18.14 -9.01
CA GLY A 109 8.10 -19.42 -9.28
C GLY A 109 7.30 -19.43 -10.58
N VAL A 110 6.81 -20.61 -10.95
CA VAL A 110 6.19 -20.88 -12.25
C VAL A 110 4.86 -20.13 -12.40
N ASP A 111 4.69 -19.41 -13.52
CA ASP A 111 3.51 -18.59 -13.84
C ASP A 111 2.87 -17.90 -12.61
N PRO A 112 3.56 -16.90 -12.04
CA PRO A 112 3.07 -16.22 -10.84
C PRO A 112 1.76 -15.49 -11.17
N TYR A 113 0.82 -15.47 -10.23
CA TYR A 113 -0.50 -14.83 -10.42
C TYR A 113 -0.90 -13.88 -9.29
N TYR A 114 -0.17 -13.88 -8.17
CA TYR A 114 -0.40 -12.98 -7.05
C TYR A 114 0.94 -12.37 -6.61
N LEU A 115 0.91 -11.09 -6.25
CA LEU A 115 2.05 -10.36 -5.67
C LEU A 115 1.56 -9.56 -4.47
N ILE A 116 2.31 -9.61 -3.38
CA ILE A 116 2.13 -8.69 -2.24
C ILE A 116 3.49 -8.33 -1.66
N LEU A 117 3.62 -7.09 -1.18
CA LEU A 117 4.79 -6.63 -0.44
C LEU A 117 4.42 -6.47 1.03
N ASN A 118 5.35 -6.70 1.94
CA ASN A 118 5.11 -6.53 3.37
C ASN A 118 5.10 -5.04 3.78
N GLY A 119 3.98 -4.35 3.58
CA GLY A 119 3.87 -2.93 3.90
C GLY A 119 3.69 -2.66 5.39
N GLY A 120 4.77 -2.45 6.14
CA GLY A 120 4.74 -1.94 7.52
C GLY A 120 6.14 -1.80 8.12
N ASN A 121 6.28 -0.96 9.15
CA ASN A 121 7.51 -0.88 9.96
C ASN A 121 7.59 -2.10 10.88
N THR A 122 7.96 -3.25 10.31
CA THR A 122 8.16 -4.50 11.05
C THR A 122 9.60 -4.95 10.91
N THR A 123 10.17 -5.45 12.00
CA THR A 123 11.47 -6.11 11.94
C THR A 123 11.28 -7.48 11.31
N THR A 124 11.59 -7.61 10.02
CA THR A 124 11.60 -8.91 9.35
C THR A 124 13.03 -9.35 9.10
N THR A 125 13.29 -10.63 9.34
CA THR A 125 14.50 -11.27 8.83
C THR A 125 14.36 -11.33 7.32
N SER A 126 15.31 -10.74 6.61
CA SER A 126 15.40 -10.81 5.15
C SER A 126 15.72 -12.25 4.68
N THR A 127 15.48 -12.56 3.42
CA THR A 127 15.87 -13.85 2.81
C THR A 127 17.39 -14.01 2.76
N SER A 128 18.14 -12.91 2.75
CA SER A 128 19.61 -12.88 2.93
C SER A 128 20.08 -13.09 4.38
N GLY A 129 19.17 -13.27 5.34
CA GLY A 129 19.50 -13.52 6.75
C GLY A 129 19.81 -12.26 7.58
N THR A 130 19.72 -11.08 6.98
CA THR A 130 19.92 -9.80 7.64
C THR A 130 18.60 -9.32 8.26
N THR A 131 18.55 -9.05 9.56
CA THR A 131 17.39 -8.39 10.16
C THR A 131 17.41 -6.90 9.79
N VAL A 132 16.44 -6.45 9.01
CA VAL A 132 16.30 -5.04 8.66
C VAL A 132 14.99 -4.53 9.25
N ALA A 133 15.04 -3.41 9.96
CA ALA A 133 13.84 -2.66 10.34
C ALA A 133 13.49 -1.77 9.14
N SER A 134 12.57 -2.20 8.27
CA SER A 134 12.09 -1.30 7.22
C SER A 134 10.65 -1.57 6.81
N THR A 135 10.04 -0.52 6.29
CA THR A 135 8.89 -0.56 5.40
C THR A 135 9.22 -1.46 4.20
N ALA A 136 8.33 -2.41 3.87
CA ALA A 136 8.40 -3.29 2.69
C ALA A 136 9.79 -3.87 2.39
N SER A 137 10.38 -4.63 3.31
CA SER A 137 11.65 -5.35 3.07
C SER A 137 11.46 -6.64 2.26
N LEU A 138 10.26 -7.23 2.26
CA LEU A 138 9.97 -8.53 1.66
C LEU A 138 8.80 -8.45 0.67
N GLY A 139 8.92 -9.19 -0.43
CA GLY A 139 7.82 -9.48 -1.35
C GLY A 139 7.51 -10.97 -1.42
N PHE A 140 6.28 -11.29 -1.83
CA PHE A 140 5.77 -12.66 -1.93
C PHE A 140 5.00 -12.86 -3.23
N THR A 141 5.14 -14.04 -3.86
CA THR A 141 4.33 -14.44 -5.01
C THR A 141 3.61 -15.76 -4.76
N LEU A 142 2.39 -15.91 -5.29
CA LEU A 142 1.77 -17.22 -5.49
C LEU A 142 1.99 -17.69 -6.93
N ASN A 143 2.28 -18.98 -7.10
CA ASN A 143 2.71 -19.58 -8.35
C ASN A 143 1.80 -20.77 -8.71
N SER A 144 1.69 -21.06 -10.01
CA SER A 144 0.81 -22.12 -10.53
C SER A 144 1.29 -23.53 -10.19
N ASP A 145 2.56 -23.71 -9.86
CA ASP A 145 3.19 -24.98 -9.47
C ASP A 145 2.97 -25.36 -7.99
N HIS A 146 1.93 -24.82 -7.34
CA HIS A 146 1.62 -25.03 -5.92
C HIS A 146 2.75 -24.62 -4.97
N THR A 147 3.53 -23.63 -5.38
CA THR A 147 4.51 -22.99 -4.51
C THR A 147 4.17 -21.52 -4.31
N PHE A 148 4.78 -20.94 -3.30
CA PHE A 148 4.86 -19.49 -3.20
C PHE A 148 6.31 -19.10 -2.92
N THR A 149 6.72 -17.93 -3.41
CA THR A 149 8.08 -17.43 -3.18
C THR A 149 8.10 -16.26 -2.19
N SER A 150 9.26 -16.05 -1.58
CA SER A 150 9.60 -14.86 -0.82
C SER A 150 10.95 -14.31 -1.30
N PHE A 151 11.09 -12.99 -1.31
CA PHE A 151 12.29 -12.31 -1.79
C PHE A 151 12.53 -10.99 -1.08
N ASP A 152 13.79 -10.62 -0.96
CA ASP A 152 14.20 -9.31 -0.47
C ASP A 152 13.96 -8.23 -1.52
N ILE A 153 13.43 -7.08 -1.09
CA ILE A 153 13.33 -5.90 -1.94
C ILE A 153 14.65 -5.13 -1.82
N ASP A 154 15.65 -5.62 -2.55
CA ASP A 154 17.02 -5.10 -2.58
C ASP A 154 17.47 -4.93 -4.03
N THR A 155 18.14 -3.81 -4.33
CA THR A 155 18.74 -3.50 -5.66
C THR A 155 19.84 -4.47 -6.13
N THR A 156 20.26 -5.40 -5.29
CA THR A 156 21.27 -6.43 -5.55
C THR A 156 20.74 -7.87 -5.48
N LEU A 157 19.41 -8.05 -5.36
CA LEU A 157 18.76 -9.36 -5.31
C LEU A 157 19.18 -10.26 -6.49
N LEU A 158 19.66 -11.46 -6.14
CA LEU A 158 19.95 -12.54 -7.08
C LEU A 158 18.82 -13.57 -7.06
N THR A 159 18.57 -14.22 -8.20
CA THR A 159 17.60 -15.34 -8.31
C THR A 159 17.85 -16.43 -7.26
N SER A 160 19.10 -16.70 -6.90
CA SER A 160 19.46 -17.70 -5.87
C SER A 160 19.05 -17.31 -4.45
N GLN A 161 18.69 -16.06 -4.19
CA GLN A 161 18.22 -15.55 -2.90
C GLN A 161 16.70 -15.52 -2.80
N ILE A 162 15.99 -15.86 -3.88
CA ILE A 162 14.54 -16.04 -3.88
C ILE A 162 14.25 -17.41 -3.26
N LEU A 163 13.54 -17.40 -2.14
CA LEU A 163 13.22 -18.61 -1.39
C LEU A 163 11.85 -19.11 -1.80
N GLN A 164 11.76 -20.39 -2.15
CA GLN A 164 10.53 -21.05 -2.54
C GLN A 164 10.03 -21.95 -1.41
N THR A 165 8.73 -21.85 -1.11
CA THR A 165 8.05 -22.71 -0.14
C THR A 165 7.01 -23.54 -0.89
N THR A 166 7.13 -24.86 -0.80
CA THR A 166 6.15 -25.80 -1.35
C THR A 166 4.93 -25.87 -0.44
N LEU A 167 3.74 -25.75 -1.02
CA LEU A 167 2.47 -25.92 -0.29
C LEU A 167 2.09 -27.40 -0.21
N LEU A 168 1.08 -27.75 0.61
CA LEU A 168 0.68 -29.16 0.68
C LEU A 168 0.09 -29.63 -0.67
N PRO A 169 0.18 -30.94 -0.99
CA PRO A 169 -0.42 -31.48 -2.20
C PRO A 169 -1.91 -31.12 -2.33
N GLY A 170 -2.33 -30.64 -3.50
CA GLY A 170 -3.72 -30.20 -3.76
C GLY A 170 -4.05 -28.78 -3.32
N ALA A 171 -3.08 -28.03 -2.77
CA ALA A 171 -3.21 -26.61 -2.46
C ALA A 171 -3.54 -25.78 -3.70
N ASN A 172 -4.49 -24.85 -3.62
CA ASN A 172 -4.71 -23.84 -4.67
C ASN A 172 -4.93 -22.49 -4.00
N PRO A 173 -3.87 -21.89 -3.44
CA PRO A 173 -3.98 -20.68 -2.66
C PRO A 173 -4.50 -19.51 -3.51
N VAL A 174 -5.21 -18.58 -2.89
CA VAL A 174 -5.83 -17.45 -3.60
C VAL A 174 -5.39 -16.08 -3.08
N ALA A 175 -4.86 -16.03 -1.86
CA ALA A 175 -4.32 -14.80 -1.28
C ALA A 175 -3.20 -15.11 -0.28
N ILE A 176 -2.26 -14.18 -0.17
CA ILE A 176 -1.24 -14.12 0.87
C ILE A 176 -1.42 -12.80 1.62
N LEU A 177 -1.32 -12.87 2.95
CA LEU A 177 -1.21 -11.71 3.82
C LEU A 177 -0.03 -11.89 4.79
N PRO A 178 1.08 -11.15 4.60
CA PRO A 178 2.09 -11.00 5.65
C PRO A 178 1.53 -10.11 6.76
N ALA A 179 1.55 -10.60 8.00
CA ALA A 179 1.04 -9.91 9.18
C ALA A 179 2.01 -10.10 10.37
N GLY A 180 2.93 -9.16 10.53
CA GLY A 180 3.98 -9.24 11.55
C GLY A 180 4.96 -10.38 11.25
N ILE A 181 5.13 -11.32 12.19
CA ILE A 181 6.02 -12.48 12.04
C ILE A 181 5.38 -13.68 11.34
N SER A 182 4.06 -13.61 11.09
CA SER A 182 3.27 -14.67 10.49
C SER A 182 2.83 -14.26 9.09
N THR A 183 2.86 -15.20 8.17
CA THR A 183 2.27 -15.05 6.84
C THR A 183 1.09 -16.00 6.71
N PHE A 184 -0.09 -15.45 6.43
CA PHE A 184 -1.32 -16.22 6.27
C PHE A 184 -1.63 -16.41 4.79
N VAL A 185 -1.88 -17.66 4.39
CA VAL A 185 -2.21 -18.03 3.02
C VAL A 185 -3.57 -18.69 3.00
N THR A 186 -4.54 -18.13 2.28
CA THR A 186 -5.88 -18.72 2.14
C THR A 186 -5.90 -19.74 1.03
N ASP A 187 -6.41 -20.93 1.33
CA ASP A 187 -6.47 -22.05 0.40
C ASP A 187 -7.88 -22.67 0.38
N PRO A 188 -8.67 -22.46 -0.67
CA PRO A 188 -10.01 -23.02 -0.80
C PRO A 188 -10.06 -24.53 -1.07
N THR A 189 -8.97 -25.20 -1.48
CA THR A 189 -9.03 -26.59 -2.00
C THR A 189 -8.43 -27.64 -1.08
N ILE A 190 -7.52 -27.25 -0.18
CA ILE A 190 -6.72 -28.19 0.63
C ILE A 190 -7.52 -29.01 1.66
N ASN A 191 -8.78 -28.64 1.89
CA ASN A 191 -9.80 -29.47 2.53
C ASN A 191 -11.14 -29.25 1.80
N PRO A 192 -11.57 -30.19 0.94
CA PRO A 192 -12.78 -30.01 0.13
C PRO A 192 -14.00 -29.68 1.00
N GLY A 193 -14.64 -28.56 0.71
CA GLY A 193 -15.83 -28.08 1.42
C GLY A 193 -15.58 -27.16 2.61
N GLN A 194 -14.34 -26.97 3.06
CA GLN A 194 -14.04 -26.00 4.12
C GLN A 194 -12.85 -25.08 3.78
N GLY A 195 -11.88 -25.57 3.01
CA GLY A 195 -10.59 -24.90 2.81
C GLY A 195 -9.87 -24.62 4.14
N ASN A 196 -8.75 -23.90 4.06
CA ASN A 196 -7.94 -23.55 5.23
C ASN A 196 -7.26 -22.20 5.08
N ILE A 197 -6.82 -21.67 6.21
CA ILE A 197 -5.83 -20.61 6.28
C ILE A 197 -4.54 -21.22 6.81
N SER A 198 -3.53 -21.33 5.94
CA SER A 198 -2.22 -21.84 6.33
C SER A 198 -1.38 -20.72 6.91
N GLN A 199 -0.82 -20.95 8.11
CA GLN A 199 0.12 -20.02 8.75
C GLN A 199 1.55 -20.47 8.49
N PHE A 200 2.36 -19.56 7.97
CA PHE A 200 3.80 -19.72 7.77
C PHE A 200 4.59 -18.76 8.66
N THR A 201 5.75 -19.22 9.14
CA THR A 201 6.68 -18.38 9.92
C THR A 201 8.12 -18.73 9.59
N GLY A 202 9.05 -17.82 9.90
CA GLY A 202 10.49 -18.04 9.75
C GLY A 202 11.01 -17.73 8.35
N THR A 203 12.31 -17.91 8.16
CA THR A 203 13.03 -17.66 6.91
C THR A 203 14.03 -18.80 6.66
N PRO A 204 13.82 -19.67 5.65
CA PRO A 204 12.67 -19.73 4.73
C PRO A 204 11.34 -19.96 5.47
N LEU A 205 10.23 -19.57 4.84
CA LEU A 205 8.90 -19.76 5.41
C LEU A 205 8.55 -21.24 5.48
N ALA A 206 8.22 -21.71 6.68
CA ALA A 206 7.75 -23.07 6.94
C ALA A 206 6.30 -23.06 7.42
N LEU A 207 5.51 -24.02 6.94
CA LEU A 207 4.13 -24.24 7.41
C LEU A 207 4.16 -24.58 8.90
N ARG A 208 3.43 -23.82 9.70
CA ARG A 208 3.32 -24.04 11.16
C ARG A 208 2.06 -24.75 11.54
N GLN A 209 0.95 -24.35 10.93
CA GLN A 209 -0.36 -24.92 11.19
C GLN A 209 -1.34 -24.56 10.06
N GLN A 210 -2.40 -25.34 9.98
CA GLN A 210 -3.59 -25.02 9.20
C GLN A 210 -4.70 -24.61 10.15
N LEU A 211 -5.21 -23.40 9.95
CA LEU A 211 -6.35 -22.86 10.67
C LEU A 211 -7.61 -23.17 9.87
N ASN A 212 -8.55 -23.86 10.50
CA ASN A 212 -9.86 -24.11 9.92
C ASN A 212 -10.70 -22.82 10.06
N PRO A 213 -11.39 -22.38 8.99
CA PRO A 213 -12.39 -21.33 9.12
C PRO A 213 -13.40 -21.66 10.20
N ALA A 214 -13.91 -20.63 10.86
CA ALA A 214 -14.96 -20.76 11.85
C ALA A 214 -16.22 -21.42 11.24
N PRO A 215 -17.03 -22.15 12.05
CA PRO A 215 -18.21 -22.85 11.55
C PRO A 215 -19.25 -21.92 10.89
N PRO A 216 -20.14 -22.44 10.03
CA PRO A 216 -21.25 -21.67 9.47
C PRO A 216 -22.14 -21.02 10.53
N ILE A 217 -22.59 -19.79 10.26
CA ILE A 217 -23.50 -19.03 11.14
C ILE A 217 -24.96 -19.28 10.74
N ALA A 218 -25.85 -19.48 11.72
CA ALA A 218 -27.29 -19.57 11.46
C ALA A 218 -27.83 -18.31 10.73
N PRO A 219 -28.77 -18.44 9.76
CA PRO A 219 -29.57 -19.64 9.44
C PRO A 219 -28.90 -20.61 8.46
N CYS A 220 -27.62 -20.44 8.12
CA CYS A 220 -26.93 -21.40 7.27
C CYS A 220 -26.87 -22.78 7.93
N PRO A 221 -27.18 -23.86 7.18
CA PRO A 221 -26.96 -25.21 7.65
C PRO A 221 -25.50 -25.40 8.12
N ALA A 222 -25.30 -26.10 9.25
CA ALA A 222 -23.96 -26.37 9.76
C ALA A 222 -23.10 -27.22 8.80
N SER A 223 -23.72 -27.92 7.87
CA SER A 223 -23.07 -28.68 6.80
C SER A 223 -22.76 -27.84 5.55
N THR A 224 -23.13 -26.55 5.52
CA THR A 224 -22.85 -25.70 4.36
C THR A 224 -21.34 -25.57 4.20
N PRO A 225 -20.79 -25.92 3.03
CA PRO A 225 -19.37 -25.77 2.81
C PRO A 225 -19.02 -24.30 2.65
N PHE A 226 -17.97 -23.82 3.31
CA PHE A 226 -17.43 -22.47 3.14
C PHE A 226 -16.01 -22.57 2.63
N THR A 227 -15.58 -21.65 1.77
CA THR A 227 -14.18 -21.61 1.33
C THR A 227 -13.59 -20.22 1.53
N PRO A 228 -12.38 -20.11 2.10
CA PRO A 228 -11.69 -18.84 2.24
C PRO A 228 -11.28 -18.32 0.85
N VAL A 229 -11.58 -17.05 0.59
CA VAL A 229 -11.33 -16.39 -0.70
C VAL A 229 -10.32 -15.24 -0.61
N TYR A 230 -10.15 -14.66 0.57
CA TYR A 230 -9.22 -13.55 0.78
C TYR A 230 -8.87 -13.37 2.27
N THR A 231 -7.76 -12.71 2.57
CA THR A 231 -7.36 -12.32 3.93
C THR A 231 -7.16 -10.81 4.03
N VAL A 232 -7.64 -10.24 5.14
CA VAL A 232 -7.65 -8.81 5.41
C VAL A 232 -6.91 -8.53 6.71
N GLY A 233 -5.92 -7.66 6.65
CA GLY A 233 -5.17 -7.23 7.82
C GLY A 233 -4.05 -6.27 7.42
N ILE A 234 -3.40 -5.72 8.44
CA ILE A 234 -2.17 -4.94 8.30
C ILE A 234 -1.13 -5.48 9.29
N PRO A 235 0.16 -5.20 9.08
CA PRO A 235 1.17 -5.55 10.07
C PRO A 235 0.86 -4.95 11.44
N ASN A 236 1.07 -5.73 12.50
CA ASN A 236 0.81 -5.38 13.90
C ASN A 236 -0.67 -5.19 14.28
N ALA A 237 -1.63 -5.43 13.38
CA ALA A 237 -3.03 -5.52 13.79
C ALA A 237 -3.20 -6.67 14.80
N PRO A 238 -4.03 -6.51 15.84
CA PRO A 238 -4.31 -7.58 16.80
C PRO A 238 -5.03 -8.76 16.13
N ARG A 239 -5.65 -8.52 14.97
CA ARG A 239 -6.51 -9.47 14.28
C ARG A 239 -6.26 -9.43 12.78
N VAL A 240 -6.35 -10.61 12.17
CA VAL A 240 -6.48 -10.82 10.74
C VAL A 240 -7.84 -11.45 10.47
N TYR A 241 -8.45 -11.11 9.35
CA TYR A 241 -9.77 -11.60 8.96
C TYR A 241 -9.66 -12.44 7.70
N ALA A 242 -10.10 -13.69 7.75
CA ALA A 242 -10.23 -14.53 6.57
C ALA A 242 -11.68 -14.48 6.07
N ILE A 243 -11.86 -13.95 4.87
CA ILE A 243 -13.16 -13.87 4.20
C ILE A 243 -13.46 -15.24 3.60
N SER A 244 -14.63 -15.79 3.93
CA SER A 244 -15.11 -17.05 3.38
C SER A 244 -16.49 -16.88 2.75
N LYS A 245 -16.71 -17.56 1.64
CA LYS A 245 -18.02 -17.61 0.97
C LYS A 245 -18.59 -19.03 0.99
N PRO A 246 -19.92 -19.19 1.07
CA PRO A 246 -20.54 -20.50 0.98
C PRO A 246 -20.44 -21.08 -0.43
N VAL A 247 -20.39 -22.40 -0.53
CA VAL A 247 -20.52 -23.15 -1.78
C VAL A 247 -22.01 -23.46 -2.00
N GLY A 248 -22.59 -22.92 -3.07
CA GLY A 248 -24.03 -23.01 -3.36
C GLY A 248 -24.78 -21.72 -2.98
N SER A 249 -26.09 -21.67 -3.27
CA SER A 249 -26.91 -20.46 -3.08
C SER A 249 -27.76 -20.50 -1.81
N GLY A 250 -27.95 -19.33 -1.18
CA GLY A 250 -28.88 -19.11 -0.06
C GLY A 250 -28.23 -18.68 1.26
N CYS A 251 -26.90 -18.70 1.35
CA CYS A 251 -26.16 -18.32 2.55
C CYS A 251 -25.41 -17.00 2.37
N VAL A 252 -25.32 -16.24 3.47
CA VAL A 252 -24.40 -15.11 3.57
C VAL A 252 -22.95 -15.59 3.65
N GLY A 253 -22.04 -14.74 3.22
CA GLY A 253 -20.63 -14.90 3.51
C GLY A 253 -20.35 -14.74 5.00
N GLN A 254 -19.17 -15.16 5.41
CA GLN A 254 -18.71 -14.94 6.79
C GLN A 254 -17.23 -14.67 6.85
N VAL A 255 -16.80 -14.10 7.96
CA VAL A 255 -15.41 -13.81 8.25
C VAL A 255 -14.96 -14.61 9.47
N SER A 256 -13.83 -15.31 9.33
CA SER A 256 -13.15 -15.95 10.46
C SER A 256 -12.07 -15.02 11.00
N THR A 257 -12.12 -14.71 12.29
CA THR A 257 -11.10 -13.89 12.94
C THR A 257 -9.92 -14.75 13.36
N ILE A 258 -8.71 -14.31 13.06
CA ILE A 258 -7.44 -14.88 13.52
C ILE A 258 -6.82 -13.89 14.50
N GLU A 259 -6.72 -14.27 15.77
CA GLU A 259 -6.03 -13.48 16.79
C GLU A 259 -4.52 -13.61 16.57
N THR A 260 -3.82 -12.51 16.28
CA THR A 260 -2.41 -12.54 15.84
C THR A 260 -1.43 -12.85 16.97
N SER A 261 -1.81 -12.56 18.21
CA SER A 261 -0.98 -12.85 19.39
C SER A 261 -0.93 -14.34 19.74
N SER A 262 -2.05 -15.05 19.58
CA SER A 262 -2.15 -16.49 19.84
C SER A 262 -2.07 -17.34 18.57
N ASN A 263 -2.25 -16.73 17.40
CA ASN A 263 -2.44 -17.41 16.12
C ASN A 263 -3.56 -18.45 16.18
N THR A 264 -4.72 -18.07 16.71
CA THR A 264 -5.89 -18.95 16.84
C THR A 264 -7.10 -18.33 16.17
N ILE A 265 -8.00 -19.18 15.67
CA ILE A 265 -9.29 -18.76 15.13
C ILE A 265 -10.24 -18.46 16.29
N ASP A 266 -10.95 -17.33 16.23
CA ASP A 266 -12.15 -17.11 17.03
C ASP A 266 -13.23 -18.08 16.55
N PRO A 267 -13.79 -18.95 17.40
CA PRO A 267 -14.83 -19.90 17.00
C PRO A 267 -16.11 -19.19 16.54
N THR A 268 -16.29 -17.91 16.86
CA THR A 268 -17.43 -17.10 16.43
C THR A 268 -17.10 -16.42 15.11
N ALA A 269 -17.70 -16.90 14.03
CA ALA A 269 -17.62 -16.22 12.74
C ALA A 269 -18.45 -14.92 12.76
N LEU A 270 -18.04 -13.92 11.97
CA LEU A 270 -18.79 -12.68 11.76
C LEU A 270 -19.60 -12.78 10.46
N PRO A 271 -20.93 -12.59 10.47
CA PRO A 271 -21.74 -12.69 9.25
C PRO A 271 -21.53 -11.43 8.41
N VAL A 272 -21.25 -11.58 7.12
CA VAL A 272 -21.16 -10.46 6.17
C VAL A 272 -22.27 -10.57 5.13
N GLY A 273 -22.18 -9.86 4.01
CA GLY A 273 -23.17 -9.98 2.93
C GLY A 273 -22.96 -11.19 2.02
N LEU A 274 -23.78 -11.29 0.97
CA LEU A 274 -23.71 -12.33 -0.05
C LEU A 274 -22.45 -12.20 -0.92
N ASN A 275 -21.85 -13.35 -1.23
CA ASN A 275 -20.69 -13.51 -2.11
C ASN A 275 -19.59 -12.45 -1.84
N PRO A 276 -18.97 -12.45 -0.66
CA PRO A 276 -17.86 -11.54 -0.39
C PRO A 276 -16.64 -11.95 -1.22
N VAL A 277 -15.91 -10.96 -1.75
CA VAL A 277 -14.81 -11.20 -2.70
C VAL A 277 -13.48 -10.57 -2.31
N TYR A 278 -13.54 -9.47 -1.56
CA TYR A 278 -12.37 -8.68 -1.22
C TYR A 278 -12.59 -7.97 0.11
N GLY A 279 -11.51 -7.55 0.74
CA GLY A 279 -11.62 -6.62 1.85
C GLY A 279 -10.32 -5.90 2.12
N VAL A 280 -10.42 -4.82 2.88
CA VAL A 280 -9.30 -3.94 3.18
C VAL A 280 -9.43 -3.43 4.61
N MET A 281 -8.29 -3.30 5.31
CA MET A 281 -8.25 -2.80 6.69
C MET A 281 -7.70 -1.37 6.70
N SER A 282 -8.32 -0.49 7.48
CA SER A 282 -7.86 0.89 7.65
C SER A 282 -6.41 0.91 8.13
N GLY A 283 -5.62 1.91 7.71
CA GLY A 283 -4.19 1.97 8.04
C GLY A 283 -3.90 2.10 9.55
N ASP A 284 -4.89 2.49 10.34
CA ASP A 284 -4.83 2.53 11.80
C ASP A 284 -5.29 1.22 12.48
N GLY A 285 -5.70 0.21 11.70
CA GLY A 285 -6.08 -1.11 12.17
C GLY A 285 -7.40 -1.17 12.94
N LYS A 286 -8.26 -0.14 12.85
CA LYS A 286 -9.49 -0.04 13.66
C LYS A 286 -10.75 -0.51 12.94
N ARG A 287 -10.77 -0.47 11.61
CA ARG A 287 -11.90 -0.92 10.78
C ARG A 287 -11.42 -1.86 9.69
N ALA A 288 -12.18 -2.91 9.45
CA ALA A 288 -12.04 -3.75 8.26
C ALA A 288 -13.31 -3.67 7.43
N PHE A 289 -13.15 -3.52 6.12
CA PHE A 289 -14.24 -3.34 5.16
C PHE A 289 -14.27 -4.54 4.22
N ILE A 290 -15.40 -5.23 4.15
CA ILE A 290 -15.60 -6.46 3.38
C ILE A 290 -16.57 -6.18 2.25
N LEU A 291 -16.13 -6.34 1.01
CA LEU A 291 -16.92 -6.09 -0.19
C LEU A 291 -17.80 -7.30 -0.50
N ASN A 292 -19.11 -7.11 -0.40
CA ASN A 292 -20.11 -8.14 -0.63
C ASN A 292 -20.66 -7.99 -2.05
N GLN A 293 -20.08 -8.74 -2.98
CA GLN A 293 -20.36 -8.61 -4.41
C GLN A 293 -21.81 -8.97 -4.75
N GLY A 294 -22.39 -9.94 -4.04
CA GLY A 294 -23.74 -10.42 -4.29
C GLY A 294 -24.85 -9.48 -3.83
N ASP A 295 -24.53 -8.59 -2.88
CA ASP A 295 -25.50 -7.62 -2.32
C ASP A 295 -25.26 -6.19 -2.78
N GLY A 296 -24.08 -5.90 -3.37
CA GLY A 296 -23.65 -4.54 -3.66
C GLY A 296 -23.45 -3.69 -2.41
N THR A 297 -22.91 -4.31 -1.35
CA THR A 297 -22.73 -3.66 -0.04
C THR A 297 -21.30 -3.83 0.48
N VAL A 298 -20.96 -3.07 1.52
CA VAL A 298 -19.70 -3.20 2.27
C VAL A 298 -20.01 -3.46 3.74
N SER A 299 -19.67 -4.65 4.24
CA SER A 299 -19.74 -4.93 5.68
C SER A 299 -18.57 -4.28 6.40
N VAL A 300 -18.84 -3.65 7.55
CA VAL A 300 -17.80 -3.03 8.38
C VAL A 300 -17.60 -3.85 9.64
N ILE A 301 -16.36 -4.16 9.97
CA ILE A 301 -15.98 -4.84 11.21
C ILE A 301 -15.21 -3.84 12.07
N ASN A 302 -15.68 -3.64 13.30
CA ASN A 302 -14.92 -2.98 14.33
C ASN A 302 -13.84 -3.95 14.82
N VAL A 303 -12.59 -3.63 14.49
CA VAL A 303 -11.45 -4.53 14.76
C VAL A 303 -11.15 -4.61 16.25
N GLN A 304 -11.47 -3.59 17.03
CA GLN A 304 -11.16 -3.54 18.47
C GLN A 304 -12.11 -4.44 19.26
N THR A 305 -13.40 -4.43 18.91
CA THR A 305 -14.42 -5.25 19.57
C THR A 305 -14.64 -6.61 18.92
N ASN A 306 -14.00 -6.87 17.77
CA ASN A 306 -14.21 -8.06 16.95
C ASN A 306 -15.70 -8.31 16.65
N ALA A 307 -16.42 -7.26 16.22
CA ALA A 307 -17.83 -7.34 15.93
C ALA A 307 -18.16 -6.54 14.67
N LEU A 308 -19.30 -6.85 14.05
CA LEU A 308 -19.86 -5.96 13.03
C LEU A 308 -20.08 -4.57 13.63
N ASP A 309 -19.64 -3.56 12.90
CA ASP A 309 -19.73 -2.19 13.36
C ASP A 309 -21.17 -1.67 13.33
N ILE A 310 -21.47 -0.72 14.22
CA ILE A 310 -22.77 -0.07 14.30
C ILE A 310 -22.67 1.27 13.57
N VAL A 311 -22.93 1.26 12.27
CA VAL A 311 -22.88 2.45 11.44
C VAL A 311 -23.95 3.46 11.91
N PRO A 312 -23.55 4.67 12.37
CA PRO A 312 -24.51 5.68 12.80
C PRO A 312 -25.21 6.28 11.58
N THR A 313 -26.48 5.93 11.38
CA THR A 313 -27.29 6.56 10.33
C THR A 313 -28.15 7.69 10.87
N THR A 314 -28.53 8.57 9.95
CA THR A 314 -29.67 9.48 10.10
C THR A 314 -30.74 9.08 9.07
N PRO A 315 -31.88 8.48 9.48
CA PRO A 315 -32.32 8.24 10.87
C PRO A 315 -31.54 7.11 11.56
N PRO A 316 -31.45 7.09 12.90
CA PRO A 316 -30.73 6.06 13.65
C PRO A 316 -31.34 4.66 13.45
N GLY A 317 -30.51 3.68 13.13
CA GLY A 317 -30.92 2.27 13.09
C GLY A 317 -30.21 1.46 12.00
N THR A 318 -29.02 0.97 12.33
CA THR A 318 -28.35 -0.19 11.71
C THR A 318 -28.36 -0.26 10.18
N THR A 319 -27.31 0.27 9.53
CA THR A 319 -27.05 0.04 8.09
C THR A 319 -25.72 -0.64 7.84
N ASN A 320 -25.30 -1.55 8.72
CA ASN A 320 -24.27 -2.53 8.35
C ASN A 320 -24.99 -3.73 7.72
N PRO A 321 -24.70 -4.09 6.46
CA PRO A 321 -23.66 -3.54 5.58
C PRO A 321 -24.05 -2.22 4.89
N ILE A 322 -23.06 -1.38 4.60
CA ILE A 322 -23.21 -0.12 3.88
C ILE A 322 -23.66 -0.42 2.45
N ALA A 323 -24.84 0.03 2.05
CA ALA A 323 -25.29 -0.06 0.67
C ALA A 323 -24.51 0.93 -0.21
N LEU A 324 -23.86 0.42 -1.27
CA LEU A 324 -23.06 1.26 -2.18
C LEU A 324 -23.90 2.14 -3.10
N CYS A 325 -25.20 1.87 -3.12
CA CYS A 325 -26.18 2.68 -3.80
C CYS A 325 -27.51 2.64 -3.05
N ILE A 326 -28.18 3.79 -2.97
CA ILE A 326 -29.47 3.99 -2.30
C ILE A 326 -30.42 4.75 -3.24
N ALA A 327 -31.74 4.57 -3.08
CA ALA A 327 -32.72 5.28 -3.89
C ALA A 327 -32.63 6.81 -3.69
N PRO A 328 -32.75 7.64 -4.74
CA PRO A 328 -33.12 7.28 -6.12
C PRO A 328 -31.94 6.93 -7.04
N ALA A 329 -30.70 6.85 -6.55
CA ALA A 329 -29.51 6.59 -7.38
C ALA A 329 -29.55 5.20 -8.04
N CYS A 330 -30.21 4.22 -7.41
CA CYS A 330 -30.59 2.94 -8.00
C CYS A 330 -31.82 2.36 -7.28
N THR A 331 -32.44 1.37 -7.91
CA THR A 331 -33.62 0.68 -7.38
C THR A 331 -33.27 -0.60 -6.61
N ASN A 332 -32.08 -1.17 -6.83
CA ASN A 332 -31.61 -2.39 -6.16
C ASN A 332 -30.09 -2.33 -5.92
N PRO A 333 -29.60 -2.28 -4.68
CA PRO A 333 -28.17 -2.30 -4.38
C PRO A 333 -27.43 -3.50 -4.98
N ALA A 334 -28.07 -4.66 -5.13
CA ALA A 334 -27.47 -5.87 -5.71
C ALA A 334 -27.10 -5.73 -7.20
N THR A 335 -27.48 -4.63 -7.87
CA THR A 335 -26.97 -4.31 -9.21
C THR A 335 -25.58 -3.68 -9.17
N VAL A 336 -25.14 -3.21 -7.99
CA VAL A 336 -23.76 -2.76 -7.77
C VAL A 336 -22.89 -3.96 -7.46
N ASN A 337 -21.76 -4.04 -8.13
CA ASN A 337 -20.88 -5.20 -8.05
C ASN A 337 -19.48 -4.75 -7.57
N PRO A 338 -19.25 -4.63 -6.25
CA PRO A 338 -17.95 -4.20 -5.73
C PRO A 338 -16.85 -5.23 -5.96
N LEU A 339 -15.68 -4.78 -6.41
CA LEU A 339 -14.55 -5.64 -6.80
C LEU A 339 -13.29 -5.40 -5.98
N TRP A 340 -12.93 -4.12 -5.79
CA TRP A 340 -11.67 -3.70 -5.19
C TRP A 340 -11.87 -2.40 -4.44
N ALA A 341 -11.06 -2.16 -3.41
CA ALA A 341 -11.08 -0.89 -2.70
C ALA A 341 -9.69 -0.39 -2.31
N ASP A 342 -9.56 0.93 -2.19
CA ASP A 342 -8.38 1.63 -1.67
C ASP A 342 -8.80 2.82 -0.80
N PHE A 343 -7.87 3.33 0.01
CA PHE A 343 -8.13 4.41 0.97
C PHE A 343 -7.56 5.76 0.53
N ALA A 344 -8.34 6.80 0.78
CA ALA A 344 -7.88 8.18 0.87
C ALA A 344 -7.81 8.59 2.36
N PRO A 345 -6.73 8.22 3.07
CA PRO A 345 -6.65 8.39 4.53
C PRO A 345 -6.72 9.85 4.99
N VAL A 346 -6.18 10.80 4.22
CA VAL A 346 -6.26 12.25 4.54
C VAL A 346 -7.70 12.73 4.52
N ARG A 347 -8.53 12.14 3.65
CA ARG A 347 -9.94 12.50 3.47
C ARG A 347 -10.88 11.66 4.34
N ASN A 348 -10.37 10.61 4.99
CA ASN A 348 -11.17 9.57 5.63
C ASN A 348 -12.24 9.03 4.67
N GLU A 349 -11.81 8.64 3.47
CA GLU A 349 -12.70 8.08 2.45
C GLU A 349 -12.21 6.68 2.03
N LEU A 350 -13.17 5.76 1.86
CA LEU A 350 -12.98 4.46 1.22
C LEU A 350 -13.49 4.56 -0.21
N LEU A 351 -12.66 4.18 -1.17
CA LEU A 351 -12.99 4.21 -2.59
C LEU A 351 -13.19 2.77 -3.08
N VAL A 352 -14.37 2.46 -3.60
CA VAL A 352 -14.76 1.12 -4.02
C VAL A 352 -15.03 1.09 -5.52
N ALA A 353 -14.22 0.35 -6.27
CA ALA A 353 -14.44 0.11 -7.69
C ALA A 353 -15.55 -0.94 -7.85
N ASN A 354 -16.57 -0.59 -8.62
CA ASN A 354 -17.72 -1.43 -8.90
C ASN A 354 -17.73 -1.82 -10.38
N ALA A 355 -17.85 -3.13 -10.65
CA ALA A 355 -17.99 -3.66 -12.00
C ALA A 355 -19.17 -3.02 -12.74
N GLY A 356 -19.00 -2.84 -14.06
CA GLY A 356 -20.13 -2.70 -14.97
C GLY A 356 -20.69 -4.07 -15.35
N ASP A 357 -21.49 -4.13 -16.41
CA ASP A 357 -22.04 -5.38 -16.96
C ASP A 357 -21.28 -5.88 -18.20
N GLY A 358 -20.09 -5.32 -18.47
CA GLY A 358 -19.27 -5.62 -19.64
C GLY A 358 -19.66 -4.90 -20.92
N VAL A 359 -20.81 -4.21 -20.93
CA VAL A 359 -21.28 -3.35 -22.03
C VAL A 359 -21.42 -1.90 -21.55
N ASN A 360 -22.05 -1.72 -20.40
CA ASN A 360 -22.18 -0.47 -19.68
C ASN A 360 -20.97 -0.24 -18.77
N PRO A 361 -20.53 1.02 -18.61
CA PRO A 361 -19.43 1.35 -17.71
C PRO A 361 -19.74 1.00 -16.25
N GLY A 362 -18.69 0.74 -15.49
CA GLY A 362 -18.80 0.59 -14.04
C GLY A 362 -18.78 1.94 -13.31
N SER A 363 -18.58 1.90 -12.01
CA SER A 363 -18.50 3.11 -11.18
C SER A 363 -17.44 3.01 -10.09
N LEU A 364 -17.11 4.16 -9.51
CA LEU A 364 -16.33 4.30 -8.30
C LEU A 364 -17.22 4.90 -7.21
N SER A 365 -17.53 4.13 -6.18
CA SER A 365 -18.21 4.65 -4.98
C SER A 365 -17.19 5.28 -4.05
N VAL A 366 -17.44 6.51 -3.61
CA VAL A 366 -16.66 7.20 -2.57
C VAL A 366 -17.48 7.20 -1.30
N ILE A 367 -16.94 6.62 -0.23
CA ILE A 367 -17.63 6.40 1.04
C ILE A 367 -16.90 7.16 2.14
N SER A 368 -17.60 8.03 2.85
CA SER A 368 -17.06 8.71 4.02
C SER A 368 -16.93 7.73 5.19
N ILE A 369 -15.74 7.64 5.77
CA ILE A 369 -15.41 6.75 6.90
C ILE A 369 -14.69 7.49 8.05
N PRO A 370 -15.11 8.70 8.45
CA PRO A 370 -14.45 9.43 9.52
C PRO A 370 -14.59 8.69 10.85
N LEU A 371 -13.46 8.49 11.52
CA LEU A 371 -13.43 8.09 12.91
C LEU A 371 -13.49 9.31 13.81
N CYS A 372 -13.96 9.13 15.05
CA CYS A 372 -13.99 10.24 15.97
C CYS A 372 -12.57 10.75 16.30
N SER A 373 -12.45 12.07 16.40
CA SER A 373 -11.23 12.81 16.72
C SER A 373 -11.56 13.96 17.67
N ALA A 374 -10.54 14.58 18.27
CA ALA A 374 -10.71 15.75 19.15
C ALA A 374 -11.46 16.91 18.45
N THR A 375 -11.31 17.06 17.13
CA THR A 375 -12.03 18.07 16.36
C THR A 375 -13.48 17.67 16.04
N ALA A 376 -13.76 16.36 15.91
CA ALA A 376 -15.11 15.85 15.68
C ALA A 376 -15.99 15.81 16.94
N GLN A 377 -15.41 15.94 18.15
CA GLN A 377 -16.14 15.89 19.43
C GLN A 377 -17.25 16.94 19.55
N VAL A 378 -17.06 18.14 19.00
CA VAL A 378 -18.02 19.25 19.09
C VAL A 378 -19.35 18.91 18.40
N GLY A 379 -19.33 17.99 17.43
CA GLY A 379 -20.52 17.43 16.78
C GLY A 379 -20.86 15.99 17.18
N ASN A 380 -19.93 15.25 17.79
CA ASN A 380 -20.12 13.86 18.20
C ASN A 380 -19.89 13.71 19.72
N PRO A 381 -20.92 13.93 20.56
CA PRO A 381 -20.78 13.91 22.01
C PRO A 381 -20.46 12.52 22.60
N ASN A 382 -20.57 11.45 21.81
CA ASN A 382 -20.27 10.07 22.23
C ASN A 382 -18.84 9.61 21.85
N CYS A 383 -17.99 10.54 21.43
CA CYS A 383 -16.61 10.26 21.03
C CYS A 383 -15.76 9.66 22.15
N ASP A 384 -15.18 8.48 21.92
CA ASP A 384 -14.13 7.88 22.77
C ASP A 384 -12.82 7.82 21.97
N LEU A 385 -11.73 8.46 22.42
CA LEU A 385 -10.45 8.44 21.69
C LEU A 385 -9.66 7.14 21.86
N THR A 386 -9.96 6.34 22.88
CA THR A 386 -9.30 5.04 23.15
C THR A 386 -9.92 3.92 22.33
N ASN A 387 -11.19 4.06 21.99
CA ASN A 387 -11.92 3.24 21.03
C ASN A 387 -12.75 4.17 20.14
N PRO A 388 -12.15 4.82 19.11
CA PRO A 388 -12.86 5.78 18.28
C PRO A 388 -14.09 5.13 17.67
N VAL A 389 -15.22 5.54 18.23
CA VAL A 389 -16.52 5.37 17.62
C VAL A 389 -16.53 6.09 16.28
N ASP A 390 -17.38 5.62 15.40
CA ASP A 390 -17.61 6.25 14.11
C ASP A 390 -18.07 7.69 14.31
N ALA A 391 -17.56 8.61 13.51
CA ALA A 391 -18.01 10.00 13.51
C ALA A 391 -19.30 10.16 12.69
N ILE A 392 -19.94 11.32 12.82
CA ILE A 392 -21.08 11.67 11.98
C ILE A 392 -20.68 11.58 10.50
N GLY A 393 -21.51 10.91 9.70
CA GLY A 393 -21.28 10.72 8.28
C GLY A 393 -20.52 9.44 7.92
N PHE A 394 -20.05 8.67 8.91
CA PHE A 394 -19.48 7.35 8.65
C PHE A 394 -20.44 6.44 7.89
N GLY A 395 -19.92 5.75 6.89
CA GLY A 395 -20.66 4.85 6.02
C GLY A 395 -21.57 5.53 5.00
N THR A 396 -21.50 6.86 4.85
CA THR A 396 -22.28 7.55 3.82
C THR A 396 -21.57 7.49 2.47
N VAL A 397 -22.30 7.08 1.42
CA VAL A 397 -21.81 7.16 0.04
C VAL A 397 -21.91 8.62 -0.40
N VAL A 398 -20.77 9.31 -0.49
CA VAL A 398 -20.70 10.74 -0.83
C VAL A 398 -20.78 10.98 -2.33
N ALA A 399 -20.36 10.00 -3.13
CA ALA A 399 -20.47 10.04 -4.58
C ALA A 399 -20.42 8.65 -5.20
N THR A 400 -21.05 8.52 -6.37
CA THR A 400 -20.87 7.40 -7.29
C THR A 400 -20.41 7.97 -8.62
N VAL A 401 -19.14 7.79 -8.94
CA VAL A 401 -18.50 8.39 -10.11
C VAL A 401 -18.51 7.36 -11.26
N PRO A 402 -19.17 7.61 -12.40
CA PRO A 402 -19.07 6.73 -13.56
C PRO A 402 -17.63 6.65 -14.07
N VAL A 403 -17.14 5.44 -14.34
CA VAL A 403 -15.79 5.21 -14.91
C VAL A 403 -15.90 4.51 -16.27
N GLY A 404 -14.91 3.73 -16.69
CA GLY A 404 -14.96 2.99 -17.96
C GLY A 404 -15.60 1.60 -17.83
N VAL A 405 -15.52 0.83 -18.92
CA VAL A 405 -16.05 -0.55 -19.00
C VAL A 405 -15.10 -1.53 -18.31
N ASN A 406 -15.68 -2.44 -17.54
CA ASN A 406 -14.96 -3.45 -16.74
C ASN A 406 -13.83 -2.84 -15.90
N PRO A 407 -14.16 -1.93 -14.95
CA PRO A 407 -13.17 -1.48 -13.98
C PRO A 407 -12.67 -2.68 -13.16
N VAL A 408 -11.37 -2.72 -12.90
CA VAL A 408 -10.74 -3.84 -12.19
C VAL A 408 -10.24 -3.41 -10.82
N MET A 409 -9.62 -2.23 -10.75
CA MET A 409 -8.90 -1.78 -9.57
C MET A 409 -8.89 -0.26 -9.50
N VAL A 410 -8.94 0.26 -8.27
CA VAL A 410 -8.69 1.66 -7.96
C VAL A 410 -7.39 1.78 -7.17
N GLY A 411 -6.61 2.82 -7.47
CA GLY A 411 -5.52 3.28 -6.62
C GLY A 411 -5.65 4.77 -6.31
N VAL A 412 -5.42 5.15 -5.06
CA VAL A 412 -5.50 6.53 -4.59
C VAL A 412 -4.12 7.17 -4.60
N LEU A 413 -4.04 8.40 -5.09
CA LEU A 413 -2.82 9.19 -4.99
C LEU A 413 -2.56 9.57 -3.55
N GLN A 414 -1.45 9.08 -2.99
CA GLN A 414 -1.03 9.34 -1.61
C GLN A 414 -0.29 10.69 -1.48
N ASP A 415 -0.78 11.73 -2.14
CA ASP A 415 -0.31 13.10 -1.93
C ASP A 415 -0.91 13.69 -0.65
N THR A 416 -0.49 14.90 -0.28
CA THR A 416 -0.85 15.52 1.01
C THR A 416 -2.35 15.78 1.18
N GLY A 417 -3.15 15.70 0.13
CA GLY A 417 -4.59 15.93 0.17
C GLY A 417 -5.45 14.73 -0.27
N ASN A 418 -4.82 13.60 -0.64
CA ASN A 418 -5.43 12.57 -1.48
C ASN A 418 -6.27 13.20 -2.62
N SER A 419 -5.62 13.93 -3.51
CA SER A 419 -6.31 14.78 -4.50
C SER A 419 -7.04 13.98 -5.57
N ARG A 420 -6.54 12.79 -5.91
CA ARG A 420 -6.97 11.99 -7.06
C ARG A 420 -7.01 10.51 -6.78
N ALA A 421 -7.86 9.82 -7.53
CA ALA A 421 -7.85 8.36 -7.67
C ALA A 421 -7.78 7.97 -9.15
N TYR A 422 -7.24 6.79 -9.40
CA TYR A 422 -7.05 6.23 -10.73
C TYR A 422 -7.72 4.87 -10.80
N VAL A 423 -8.64 4.68 -11.74
CA VAL A 423 -9.35 3.42 -11.95
C VAL A 423 -8.95 2.82 -13.29
N ILE A 424 -8.42 1.61 -13.26
CA ILE A 424 -8.13 0.86 -14.49
C ILE A 424 -9.41 0.20 -15.01
N ASN A 425 -9.69 0.44 -16.29
CA ASN A 425 -10.81 -0.11 -17.03
C ASN A 425 -10.26 -1.10 -18.05
N SER A 426 -10.53 -2.38 -17.87
CA SER A 426 -10.01 -3.44 -18.75
C SER A 426 -10.69 -3.46 -20.11
N GLY A 427 -11.88 -2.87 -20.24
CA GLY A 427 -12.68 -2.93 -21.45
C GLY A 427 -13.26 -4.31 -21.72
N ASN A 428 -13.84 -4.51 -22.92
CA ASN A 428 -14.45 -5.77 -23.29
C ASN A 428 -13.38 -6.86 -23.49
N PRO A 429 -13.31 -7.91 -22.65
CA PRO A 429 -12.26 -8.93 -22.70
C PRO A 429 -12.29 -9.77 -23.98
N ASN A 430 -13.37 -9.71 -24.76
CA ASN A 430 -13.53 -10.44 -26.02
C ASN A 430 -13.06 -9.64 -27.24
N LEU A 431 -12.66 -8.38 -27.06
CA LEU A 431 -12.19 -7.51 -28.15
C LEU A 431 -10.78 -7.02 -27.82
N PRO A 432 -9.86 -6.97 -28.77
CA PRO A 432 -8.59 -6.29 -28.56
C PRO A 432 -8.84 -4.84 -28.14
N CYS A 433 -8.02 -4.34 -27.24
CA CYS A 433 -7.99 -2.93 -26.92
C CYS A 433 -7.55 -2.14 -28.18
N ALA A 434 -8.12 -0.97 -28.42
CA ALA A 434 -7.82 -0.12 -29.58
C ALA A 434 -6.71 0.89 -29.24
N ALA A 435 -5.95 1.29 -30.26
CA ALA A 435 -4.92 2.31 -30.09
C ALA A 435 -5.54 3.67 -29.73
N PRO A 436 -4.84 4.52 -28.94
CA PRO A 436 -5.30 5.87 -28.64
C PRO A 436 -5.70 6.65 -29.90
N GLY A 437 -6.94 7.15 -29.95
CA GLY A 437 -7.42 8.00 -31.04
C GLY A 437 -7.80 7.30 -32.35
N ALA A 438 -7.74 5.96 -32.42
CA ALA A 438 -8.11 5.19 -33.61
C ALA A 438 -9.37 4.33 -33.34
N ALA A 439 -10.44 4.57 -34.10
CA ALA A 439 -11.55 3.64 -34.18
C ALA A 439 -11.10 2.43 -35.01
N VAL A 440 -10.87 1.29 -34.33
CA VAL A 440 -10.48 0.04 -34.99
C VAL A 440 -11.68 -0.89 -35.01
N THR A 441 -12.07 -1.36 -36.19
CA THR A 441 -13.14 -2.34 -36.35
C THR A 441 -12.82 -3.59 -35.54
N ALA A 442 -13.79 -4.07 -34.76
CA ALA A 442 -13.62 -5.21 -33.83
C ALA A 442 -12.60 -4.99 -32.70
N ALA A 443 -12.38 -3.75 -32.27
CA ALA A 443 -11.60 -3.42 -31.08
C ALA A 443 -12.41 -2.54 -30.10
N THR A 444 -12.05 -2.58 -28.82
CA THR A 444 -12.64 -1.73 -27.77
C THR A 444 -11.73 -0.56 -27.41
N THR A 445 -12.24 0.66 -27.38
CA THR A 445 -11.47 1.87 -27.00
C THR A 445 -11.51 2.16 -25.49
N THR A 446 -12.10 1.27 -24.71
CA THR A 446 -12.36 1.50 -23.27
C THR A 446 -11.20 1.07 -22.36
N CYS A 447 -10.16 0.45 -22.90
CA CYS A 447 -8.98 0.02 -22.14
C CYS A 447 -8.15 1.24 -21.72
N SER A 448 -8.33 1.66 -20.49
CA SER A 448 -7.97 3.02 -20.07
C SER A 448 -7.76 3.12 -18.56
N VAL A 449 -7.24 4.28 -18.15
CA VAL A 449 -7.24 4.73 -16.75
C VAL A 449 -8.16 5.93 -16.64
N SER A 450 -9.24 5.83 -15.87
CA SER A 450 -10.02 6.99 -15.45
C SER A 450 -9.28 7.71 -14.34
N VAL A 451 -9.13 9.03 -14.46
CA VAL A 451 -8.58 9.92 -13.42
C VAL A 451 -9.74 10.65 -12.76
N ILE A 452 -9.91 10.46 -11.45
CA ILE A 452 -10.99 11.04 -10.66
C ILE A 452 -10.40 12.10 -9.76
N ASN A 453 -10.94 13.33 -9.81
CA ASN A 453 -10.66 14.35 -8.81
C ASN A 453 -11.56 14.10 -7.60
N LEU A 454 -10.97 13.86 -6.43
CA LEU A 454 -11.72 13.50 -5.22
C LEU A 454 -12.36 14.71 -4.53
N SER A 455 -11.96 15.93 -4.89
CA SER A 455 -12.63 17.14 -4.37
C SER A 455 -13.94 17.42 -5.11
N THR A 456 -14.01 17.12 -6.40
CA THR A 456 -15.23 17.30 -7.21
C THR A 456 -16.02 16.02 -7.43
N ASN A 457 -15.44 14.85 -7.13
CA ASN A 457 -15.99 13.53 -7.41
C ASN A 457 -16.40 13.35 -8.88
N THR A 458 -15.52 13.76 -9.79
CA THR A 458 -15.74 13.66 -11.24
C THR A 458 -14.51 13.11 -11.93
N VAL A 459 -14.73 12.37 -13.04
CA VAL A 459 -13.64 12.01 -13.95
C VAL A 459 -13.13 13.27 -14.65
N THR A 460 -11.85 13.59 -14.49
CA THR A 460 -11.19 14.75 -15.12
C THR A 460 -10.43 14.36 -16.38
N ALA A 461 -10.00 13.10 -16.50
CA ALA A 461 -9.35 12.56 -17.68
C ALA A 461 -9.63 11.06 -17.82
N THR A 462 -9.63 10.57 -19.06
CA THR A 462 -9.60 9.13 -19.36
C THR A 462 -8.41 8.88 -20.27
N ILE A 463 -7.40 8.21 -19.73
CA ILE A 463 -6.11 8.00 -20.39
C ILE A 463 -6.17 6.64 -21.12
N PRO A 464 -6.22 6.59 -22.45
CA PRO A 464 -6.16 5.33 -23.18
C PRO A 464 -4.76 4.73 -23.04
N LEU A 465 -4.67 3.42 -22.81
CA LEU A 465 -3.37 2.75 -22.70
C LEU A 465 -2.72 2.56 -24.08
N PRO A 466 -1.38 2.61 -24.16
CA PRO A 466 -0.67 2.61 -25.44
C PRO A 466 -0.59 1.20 -26.04
N LEU A 467 -0.36 1.15 -27.36
CA LEU A 467 0.01 -0.05 -28.10
C LEU A 467 1.34 -0.61 -27.60
N SER A 468 1.36 -1.92 -27.28
CA SER A 468 2.62 -2.67 -27.22
C SER A 468 3.27 -2.61 -28.60
N ILE A 469 4.48 -2.06 -28.73
CA ILE A 469 5.23 -2.12 -29.97
C ILE A 469 5.87 -3.51 -30.05
N SER A 470 5.32 -4.37 -30.89
CA SER A 470 6.01 -5.61 -31.26
C SER A 470 7.22 -5.27 -32.12
N THR A 471 8.42 -5.67 -31.68
CA THR A 471 9.64 -5.62 -32.52
C THR A 471 9.69 -6.73 -33.56
N ASN A 472 8.72 -7.66 -33.53
CA ASN A 472 8.61 -8.78 -34.45
C ASN A 472 7.32 -8.64 -35.29
N ALA A 473 7.46 -8.55 -36.62
CA ALA A 473 6.34 -8.40 -37.54
C ALA A 473 5.34 -9.59 -37.54
N SER A 474 5.70 -10.72 -36.92
CA SER A 474 4.86 -11.92 -36.83
C SER A 474 3.95 -11.99 -35.60
N THR A 475 4.17 -11.14 -34.59
CA THR A 475 3.30 -11.03 -33.41
C THR A 475 2.60 -9.66 -33.42
N PRO A 476 1.26 -9.58 -33.47
CA PRO A 476 0.57 -8.30 -33.43
C PRO A 476 0.90 -7.51 -32.17
N ALA A 477 1.04 -6.19 -32.31
CA ALA A 477 1.01 -5.24 -31.19
C ALA A 477 -0.24 -5.50 -30.34
N LYS A 478 -0.07 -5.96 -29.09
CA LYS A 478 -1.19 -6.20 -28.17
C LYS A 478 -1.36 -5.01 -27.24
N ASN A 479 -2.44 -4.25 -27.43
CA ASN A 479 -2.91 -3.37 -26.37
C ASN A 479 -3.34 -4.21 -25.18
N GLY A 480 -2.95 -3.80 -23.97
CA GLY A 480 -3.22 -4.56 -22.77
C GLY A 480 -4.61 -4.30 -22.19
N HIS A 481 -5.29 -5.34 -21.73
CA HIS A 481 -6.44 -5.25 -20.82
C HIS A 481 -5.90 -5.03 -19.40
N PRO A 482 -5.87 -3.80 -18.85
CA PRO A 482 -5.23 -3.56 -17.57
C PRO A 482 -5.89 -4.36 -16.46
N ASN A 483 -5.06 -5.06 -15.68
CA ASN A 483 -5.50 -5.91 -14.58
C ASN A 483 -4.94 -5.47 -13.23
N TYR A 484 -3.89 -4.66 -13.22
CA TYR A 484 -3.27 -4.18 -11.99
C TYR A 484 -2.77 -2.74 -12.13
N ILE A 485 -2.98 -1.94 -11.08
CA ILE A 485 -2.49 -0.57 -10.95
C ILE A 485 -1.76 -0.39 -9.63
N ALA A 486 -0.68 0.38 -9.64
CA ALA A 486 -0.07 0.89 -8.42
C ALA A 486 0.14 2.40 -8.53
N VAL A 487 -0.37 3.13 -7.54
CA VAL A 487 -0.38 4.61 -7.55
C VAL A 487 0.51 5.10 -6.43
N THR A 488 1.31 6.12 -6.71
CA THR A 488 2.17 6.66 -5.68
C THR A 488 2.51 8.13 -5.88
N SER A 489 2.66 8.84 -4.77
CA SER A 489 3.17 10.22 -4.76
C SER A 489 4.69 10.24 -4.81
N GLY A 490 5.26 11.37 -5.19
CA GLY A 490 6.70 11.57 -5.24
C GLY A 490 7.04 13.02 -5.55
N THR A 491 8.31 13.38 -5.37
CA THR A 491 8.82 14.70 -5.77
C THR A 491 9.72 14.54 -7.00
N PRO A 492 9.57 15.36 -8.05
CA PRO A 492 8.59 16.46 -8.17
C PRO A 492 7.16 15.98 -8.52
N THR A 493 7.00 14.75 -9.04
CA THR A 493 5.72 14.25 -9.56
C THR A 493 5.44 12.84 -9.05
N GLY A 494 4.17 12.52 -8.76
CA GLY A 494 3.74 11.15 -8.53
C GLY A 494 3.67 10.35 -9.83
N LYS A 495 3.57 9.02 -9.69
CA LYS A 495 3.45 8.09 -10.83
C LYS A 495 2.36 7.06 -10.60
N VAL A 496 1.79 6.62 -11.71
CA VAL A 496 0.86 5.49 -11.78
C VAL A 496 1.45 4.44 -12.69
N TYR A 497 1.64 3.25 -12.16
CA TYR A 497 2.14 2.09 -12.89
C TYR A 497 0.98 1.16 -13.22
N VAL A 498 0.86 0.76 -14.48
CA VAL A 498 -0.22 -0.12 -14.96
C VAL A 498 0.39 -1.29 -15.72
N VAL A 499 -0.05 -2.50 -15.41
CA VAL A 499 0.33 -3.73 -16.14
C VAL A 499 -0.91 -4.41 -16.71
N SER A 500 -0.71 -5.29 -17.68
CA SER A 500 -1.78 -6.05 -18.33
C SER A 500 -1.31 -7.46 -18.67
N PRO A 501 -2.17 -8.50 -18.54
CA PRO A 501 -1.80 -9.90 -18.70
C PRO A 501 -1.59 -10.33 -20.16
N ASP A 502 -1.87 -9.43 -21.09
CA ASP A 502 -1.72 -9.57 -22.54
C ASP A 502 -0.73 -8.54 -23.12
N SER A 503 -0.06 -7.76 -22.25
CA SER A 503 1.00 -6.81 -22.62
C SER A 503 2.30 -7.13 -21.90
N ASN A 504 3.41 -6.98 -22.62
CA ASN A 504 4.76 -7.06 -22.10
C ASN A 504 5.32 -5.68 -21.69
N PHE A 505 4.46 -4.70 -21.45
CA PHE A 505 4.86 -3.38 -21.00
C PHE A 505 4.15 -3.00 -19.71
N MET A 506 4.89 -2.36 -18.82
CA MET A 506 4.34 -1.58 -17.72
C MET A 506 4.23 -0.12 -18.17
N THR A 507 3.01 0.42 -18.19
CA THR A 507 2.78 1.84 -18.54
C THR A 507 3.02 2.72 -17.33
N VAL A 508 3.72 3.84 -17.52
CA VAL A 508 3.97 4.85 -16.50
C VAL A 508 3.22 6.13 -16.86
N ILE A 509 2.31 6.54 -16.00
CA ILE A 509 1.54 7.79 -16.13
C ILE A 509 2.02 8.76 -15.07
N ARG A 510 2.27 10.00 -15.49
CA ARG A 510 2.61 11.11 -14.60
C ARG A 510 1.36 11.70 -13.98
N THR A 511 1.38 11.88 -12.66
CA THR A 511 0.20 12.39 -11.95
C THR A 511 0.08 13.90 -12.02
N ASP A 512 1.10 14.69 -12.36
CA ASP A 512 0.97 16.15 -12.41
C ASP A 512 0.21 16.65 -13.65
N ILE A 513 0.35 15.94 -14.77
CA ILE A 513 -0.26 16.29 -16.06
C ILE A 513 -1.24 15.24 -16.59
N ASP A 514 -1.39 14.10 -15.89
CA ASP A 514 -2.30 13.00 -16.24
C ASP A 514 -2.10 12.49 -17.68
N VAL A 515 -0.84 12.31 -18.08
CA VAL A 515 -0.47 11.71 -19.37
C VAL A 515 0.52 10.55 -19.18
N ILE A 516 0.55 9.66 -20.16
CA ILE A 516 1.57 8.61 -20.24
C ILE A 516 2.92 9.29 -20.45
N ASP A 517 3.86 9.01 -19.55
CA ASP A 517 5.23 9.52 -19.60
C ASP A 517 6.12 8.56 -20.40
N THR A 518 6.04 7.27 -20.08
CA THR A 518 6.84 6.23 -20.73
C THR A 518 6.22 4.84 -20.57
N THR A 519 6.84 3.84 -21.20
CA THR A 519 6.60 2.42 -20.94
C THR A 519 7.90 1.73 -20.55
N VAL A 520 7.81 0.81 -19.58
CA VAL A 520 8.93 -0.05 -19.18
C VAL A 520 8.70 -1.45 -19.76
N ALA A 521 9.66 -1.95 -20.52
CA ALA A 521 9.58 -3.29 -21.09
C ALA A 521 9.70 -4.36 -19.99
N LEU A 522 8.68 -5.19 -19.88
CA LEU A 522 8.70 -6.40 -19.08
C LEU A 522 9.18 -7.56 -19.96
N GLN A 523 9.90 -8.49 -19.36
CA GLN A 523 10.41 -9.69 -20.06
C GLN A 523 9.35 -10.82 -20.13
N GLY A 524 8.09 -10.50 -19.90
CA GLY A 524 6.93 -11.38 -19.94
C GLY A 524 5.63 -10.58 -19.90
N ALA A 525 4.48 -11.25 -19.92
CA ALA A 525 3.18 -10.60 -19.80
C ALA A 525 2.96 -10.10 -18.36
N GLY A 526 2.53 -8.85 -18.19
CA GLY A 526 2.41 -8.21 -16.89
C GLY A 526 1.31 -8.82 -16.03
N VAL A 527 1.64 -9.28 -14.83
CA VAL A 527 0.68 -9.93 -13.93
C VAL A 527 0.21 -8.97 -12.84
N ALA A 528 1.15 -8.37 -12.11
CA ALA A 528 0.85 -7.46 -11.03
C ALA A 528 2.02 -6.49 -10.81
N VAL A 529 1.72 -5.31 -10.27
CA VAL A 529 2.72 -4.34 -9.83
C VAL A 529 2.37 -3.85 -8.43
N ARG A 530 3.39 -3.59 -7.60
CA ARG A 530 3.28 -2.95 -6.29
C ARG A 530 4.37 -1.90 -6.14
N ILE A 531 4.22 -1.03 -5.16
CA ILE A 531 5.20 0.04 -4.90
C ILE A 531 5.63 -0.05 -3.44
N THR A 532 6.93 0.15 -3.18
CA THR A 532 7.42 0.26 -1.82
C THR A 532 6.96 1.56 -1.18
N GLN A 533 6.70 1.53 0.13
CA GLN A 533 6.52 2.76 0.87
C GLN A 533 7.85 3.53 0.92
N PRO A 534 7.83 4.87 0.89
CA PRO A 534 9.03 5.69 1.00
C PRO A 534 9.74 5.55 2.36
#